data_AF-A0A1A1YXE3-F1
#
_entry.id   AF-A0A1A1YXE3-F1
#
_cell.length_a   1.000
_cell.length_b   1.000
_cell.length_c   1.000
_cell.angle_alpha   90.00
_cell.angle_beta   90.00
_cell.angle_gamma   90.00
#
_symmetry.space_group_name_H-M   'P 1'
#
loop_
_entity.id
_entity.type
_entity.pdbx_description
1 polymer ?
#
loop_
_entity_poly.entity_id
_entity_poly.type
_entity_poly.pdbx_seq_one_letter_code
_entity_poly.pdbx_strand_id
1 'polypeptide(L)'
;MIIEPAKTFSRTFRGYDAAAVDAYIEASTTKQRLLMNDVESLRARLKERDDEATALRKEVATLTDTSPAPQAVQQRMAKMLRRAVDEIAEMQSEARAEADALITAAKDEVDAERRTHEDVLADLVAKRTALTAEYEATKKELDAELARMRAATRTEIEEASQDAQQEREQLLADAKQEADYYREQAWRAVNDANEQRIKVLEQLMGVYRDLEAVPAALESAYQEAKNATQPSVAASLD
;
A
#
# COMPACT_ATOMS: atom_id res chain seq x y z
N MET A 1 75.18 18.59 84.29
CA MET A 1 73.96 17.94 84.79
C MET A 1 74.06 17.93 86.31
N ILE A 2 73.49 18.94 86.97
CA ILE A 2 73.48 19.03 88.43
C ILE A 2 72.25 18.22 88.85
N ILE A 3 72.45 17.05 89.44
CA ILE A 3 71.35 16.23 89.97
C ILE A 3 71.04 16.82 91.35
N GLU A 4 70.09 17.75 91.40
CA GLU A 4 69.56 18.21 92.69
C GLU A 4 68.94 17.00 93.42
N PRO A 5 69.26 16.79 94.72
CA PRO A 5 68.70 15.70 95.49
C PRO A 5 67.17 15.86 95.57
N ALA A 6 66.44 14.74 95.47
CA ALA A 6 64.98 14.73 95.54
C ALA A 6 64.47 15.47 96.79
N LYS A 7 63.61 16.46 96.59
CA LYS A 7 63.12 17.33 97.66
C LYS A 7 62.20 16.56 98.60
N THR A 8 62.63 16.34 99.84
CA THR A 8 61.84 15.67 100.87
C THR A 8 61.03 16.67 101.70
N PHE A 9 59.71 16.47 101.80
CA PHE A 9 58.82 17.30 102.61
C PHE A 9 58.69 16.75 104.05
N SER A 10 58.57 17.63 105.06
CA SER A 10 58.34 17.24 106.45
C SER A 10 56.90 16.76 106.68
N ARG A 11 56.71 15.69 107.48
CA ARG A 11 55.40 15.06 107.75
C ARG A 11 54.72 15.64 109.00
N THR A 12 53.42 15.91 108.93
CA THR A 12 52.58 16.42 110.04
C THR A 12 51.34 15.54 110.25
N PHE A 13 50.77 15.55 111.46
CA PHE A 13 49.71 14.63 111.94
C PHE A 13 48.39 14.64 111.13
N ARG A 14 48.21 15.59 110.19
CA ARG A 14 47.08 15.64 109.22
C ARG A 14 47.56 16.04 107.82
N GLY A 15 48.77 15.61 107.45
CA GLY A 15 49.34 15.88 106.13
C GLY A 15 48.65 15.12 105.00
N TYR A 16 48.92 15.52 103.75
CA TYR A 16 48.51 14.78 102.56
C TYR A 16 49.16 13.39 102.54
N ASP A 17 48.47 12.42 101.94
CA ASP A 17 49.01 11.08 101.73
C ASP A 17 50.26 11.14 100.83
N ALA A 18 51.39 10.67 101.36
CA ALA A 18 52.68 10.73 100.69
C ALA A 18 52.66 9.99 99.35
N ALA A 19 51.99 8.83 99.27
CA ALA A 19 51.92 8.06 98.03
C ALA A 19 51.12 8.80 96.94
N ALA A 20 50.04 9.49 97.33
CA ALA A 20 49.24 10.30 96.41
C ALA A 20 50.00 11.55 95.93
N VAL A 21 50.78 12.19 96.81
CA VAL A 21 51.62 13.36 96.46
C VAL A 21 52.75 12.95 95.52
N ASP A 22 53.45 11.85 95.80
CA ASP A 22 54.54 11.35 94.96
C ASP A 22 54.01 10.97 93.56
N ALA A 23 52.87 10.26 93.48
CA ALA A 23 52.22 9.96 92.22
C ALA A 23 51.81 11.23 91.44
N TYR A 24 51.35 12.27 92.12
CA TYR A 24 51.02 13.56 91.50
C TYR A 24 52.26 14.32 91.00
N ILE A 25 53.38 14.28 91.73
CA ILE A 25 54.64 14.88 91.31
C ILE A 25 55.21 14.13 90.10
N GLU A 26 55.17 12.80 90.08
CA GLU A 26 55.56 11.99 88.91
C GLU A 26 54.68 12.31 87.68
N ALA A 27 53.36 12.38 87.86
CA ALA A 27 52.46 12.78 86.78
C ALA A 27 52.71 14.23 86.30
N SER A 28 53.03 15.14 87.22
CA SER A 28 53.33 16.54 86.89
C SER A 28 54.68 16.67 86.16
N THR A 29 55.69 15.91 86.57
CA THR A 29 57.02 15.93 85.93
C THR A 29 57.01 15.27 84.55
N THR A 30 56.24 14.19 84.37
CA THR A 30 56.02 13.59 83.04
C THR A 30 55.28 14.55 82.11
N LYS A 31 54.23 15.22 82.60
CA LYS A 31 53.55 16.29 81.85
C LYS A 31 54.49 17.44 81.48
N GLN A 32 55.33 17.90 82.41
CA GLN A 32 56.31 18.96 82.14
C GLN A 32 57.33 18.54 81.08
N ARG A 33 57.84 17.31 81.12
CA ARG A 33 58.74 16.77 80.08
C ARG A 33 58.05 16.70 78.72
N LEU A 34 56.81 16.25 78.67
CA LEU A 34 56.03 16.21 77.43
C LEU A 34 55.84 17.62 76.86
N LEU A 35 55.45 18.59 77.68
CA LEU A 35 55.32 19.99 77.24
C LEU A 35 56.64 20.59 76.76
N MET A 36 57.77 20.28 77.41
CA MET A 36 59.09 20.72 76.95
C MET A 36 59.43 20.13 75.58
N ASN A 37 59.22 18.82 75.39
CA ASN A 37 59.43 18.15 74.11
C ASN A 37 58.53 18.73 73.01
N ASP A 38 57.26 19.04 73.32
CA ASP A 38 56.33 19.67 72.38
C ASP A 38 56.79 21.08 71.99
N VAL A 39 57.26 21.88 72.94
CA VAL A 39 57.81 23.22 72.66
C VAL A 39 59.05 23.12 71.77
N GLU A 40 59.95 22.17 72.03
CA GLU A 40 61.13 21.95 71.19
C GLU A 40 60.75 21.51 69.78
N SER A 41 59.79 20.59 69.64
CA SER A 41 59.25 20.16 68.34
C SER A 41 58.62 21.31 67.56
N LEU A 42 57.80 22.13 68.23
CA LEU A 42 57.17 23.30 67.60
C LEU A 42 58.21 24.34 67.16
N ARG A 43 59.27 24.56 67.93
CA ARG A 43 60.37 25.45 67.54
C ARG A 43 61.13 24.94 66.33
N ALA A 44 61.39 23.63 66.24
CA ALA A 44 62.02 23.02 65.07
C ALA A 44 61.15 23.20 63.82
N ARG A 45 59.84 22.92 63.92
CA ARG A 45 58.88 23.12 62.83
C ARG A 45 58.75 24.58 62.41
N LEU A 46 58.78 25.52 63.35
CA LEU A 46 58.75 26.95 63.05
C LEU A 46 59.98 27.36 62.24
N LYS A 47 61.16 26.90 62.65
CA LYS A 47 62.41 27.18 61.93
C LYS A 47 62.40 26.62 60.50
N GLU A 48 61.93 25.40 60.31
CA GLU A 48 61.79 24.79 58.99
C GLU A 48 60.85 25.62 58.08
N ARG A 49 59.70 26.05 58.62
CA ARG A 49 58.77 26.93 57.89
C ARG A 49 59.37 28.31 57.58
N ASP A 50 60.15 28.87 58.49
CA ASP A 50 60.86 30.14 58.25
C ASP A 50 61.91 29.99 57.14
N ASP A 51 62.66 28.88 57.14
CA ASP A 51 63.64 28.57 56.09
C ASP A 51 62.94 28.40 54.72
N GLU A 52 61.83 27.65 54.65
CA GLU A 52 60.99 27.54 53.46
C GLU A 52 60.47 28.91 52.98
N ALA A 53 59.96 29.75 53.90
CA ALA A 53 59.45 31.06 53.58
C ALA A 53 60.54 31.99 53.03
N THR A 54 61.76 31.92 53.56
CA THR A 54 62.89 32.70 53.04
C THR A 54 63.34 32.21 51.66
N ALA A 55 63.32 30.90 51.41
CA ALA A 55 63.62 30.32 50.10
C ALA A 55 62.60 30.77 49.05
N LEU A 56 61.30 30.67 49.36
CA LEU A 56 60.22 31.12 48.49
C LEU A 56 60.31 32.64 48.24
N ARG A 57 60.63 33.45 49.26
CA ARG A 57 60.84 34.91 49.07
C ARG A 57 61.98 35.21 48.09
N LYS A 58 63.08 34.46 48.14
CA LYS A 58 64.19 34.63 47.19
C LYS A 58 63.78 34.23 45.77
N GLU A 59 63.05 33.13 45.62
CA GLU A 59 62.54 32.68 44.32
C GLU A 59 61.55 33.71 43.73
N VAL A 60 60.61 34.20 44.53
CA VAL A 60 59.68 35.28 44.14
C VAL A 60 60.46 36.53 43.73
N ALA A 61 61.51 36.92 44.45
CA ALA A 61 62.33 38.06 44.08
C ALA A 61 63.01 37.86 42.71
N THR A 62 63.51 36.66 42.41
CA THR A 62 64.09 36.35 41.08
C THR A 62 63.04 36.33 39.97
N LEU A 63 61.84 35.79 40.22
CA LEU A 63 60.74 35.72 39.26
C LEU A 63 60.11 37.09 38.99
N THR A 64 60.20 38.02 39.95
CA THR A 64 59.61 39.36 39.89
C THR A 64 60.65 40.42 39.52
N ASP A 65 61.91 40.05 39.30
CA ASP A 65 62.96 41.00 38.94
C ASP A 65 62.63 41.66 37.60
N THR A 66 62.21 42.94 37.66
CA THR A 66 61.89 43.77 36.51
C THR A 66 63.08 44.54 35.96
N SER A 67 64.29 44.32 36.50
CA SER A 67 65.54 44.97 36.10
C SER A 67 65.83 44.88 34.59
N PRO A 68 66.46 45.90 33.99
CA PRO A 68 66.91 45.89 32.59
C PRO A 68 68.14 44.98 32.37
N ALA A 69 68.59 44.23 33.38
CA ALA A 69 69.69 43.28 33.26
C ALA A 69 69.40 42.21 32.18
N PRO A 70 70.37 41.86 31.31
CA PRO A 70 70.15 40.95 30.18
C PRO A 70 69.53 39.60 30.55
N GLN A 71 69.95 39.01 31.68
CA GLN A 71 69.44 37.71 32.16
C GLN A 71 67.98 37.77 32.62
N ALA A 72 67.56 38.86 33.27
CA ALA A 72 66.19 39.05 33.74
C ALA A 72 65.23 39.24 32.56
N VAL A 73 65.68 39.92 31.49
CA VAL A 73 64.92 40.05 30.23
C VAL A 73 64.82 38.70 29.50
N GLN A 74 65.91 37.93 29.41
CA GLN A 74 65.92 36.59 28.81
C GLN A 74 64.96 35.63 29.52
N GLN A 75 64.93 35.61 30.85
CA GLN A 75 64.02 34.77 31.63
C GLN A 75 62.55 35.18 31.41
N ARG A 76 62.25 36.49 31.35
CA ARG A 76 60.89 36.97 31.04
C ARG A 76 60.46 36.61 29.62
N MET A 77 61.34 36.76 28.63
CA MET A 77 61.07 36.30 27.25
C MET A 77 60.84 34.79 27.20
N ALA A 78 61.67 33.99 27.86
CA ALA A 78 61.49 32.53 27.91
C ALA A 78 60.14 32.14 28.53
N LYS A 79 59.72 32.81 29.61
CA LYS A 79 58.43 32.58 30.26
C LYS A 79 57.25 33.02 29.38
N MET A 80 57.34 34.16 28.70
CA MET A 80 56.32 34.61 27.75
C MET A 80 56.21 33.65 26.56
N LEU A 81 57.33 33.20 26.00
CA LEU A 81 57.34 32.23 24.91
C LEU A 81 56.74 30.89 25.34
N ARG A 82 57.07 30.41 26.55
CA ARG A 82 56.48 29.19 27.10
C ARG A 82 54.97 29.31 27.24
N ARG A 83 54.50 30.41 27.83
CA ARG A 83 53.07 30.71 27.98
C ARG A 83 52.35 30.77 26.63
N ALA A 84 52.94 31.45 25.64
CA ALA A 84 52.35 31.51 24.30
C ALA A 84 52.29 30.13 23.63
N VAL A 85 53.29 29.28 23.81
CA VAL A 85 53.28 27.90 23.30
C VAL A 85 52.19 27.08 24.00
N ASP A 86 52.07 27.20 25.32
CA ASP A 86 51.04 26.49 26.10
C ASP A 86 49.63 26.95 25.69
N GLU A 87 49.39 28.26 25.55
CA GLU A 87 48.12 28.82 25.07
C GLU A 87 47.79 28.38 23.63
N ILE A 88 48.79 28.33 22.73
CA ILE A 88 48.59 27.80 21.37
C ILE A 88 48.25 26.31 21.40
N ALA A 89 48.89 25.52 22.25
CA ALA A 89 48.61 24.10 22.38
C ALA A 89 47.19 23.84 22.89
N GLU A 90 46.73 24.64 23.85
CA GLU A 90 45.35 24.61 24.36
C GLU A 90 44.34 25.02 23.28
N MET A 91 44.57 26.14 22.58
CA MET A 91 43.70 26.54 21.46
C MET A 91 43.65 25.48 20.35
N GLN A 92 44.78 24.81 20.07
CA GLN A 92 44.81 23.74 19.07
C GLN A 92 44.07 22.49 19.53
N SER A 93 44.12 22.13 20.81
CA SER A 93 43.38 20.97 21.32
C SER A 93 41.89 21.24 21.34
N GLU A 94 41.47 22.44 21.75
CA GLU A 94 40.07 22.89 21.70
C GLU A 94 39.54 22.90 20.26
N ALA A 95 40.26 23.53 19.33
CA ALA A 95 39.84 23.59 17.93
C ALA A 95 39.72 22.19 17.29
N ARG A 96 40.59 21.24 17.68
CA ARG A 96 40.47 19.83 17.23
C ARG A 96 39.26 19.15 17.84
N ALA A 97 39.01 19.34 19.14
CA ALA A 97 37.85 18.77 19.80
C ALA A 97 36.53 19.31 19.22
N GLU A 98 36.46 20.60 18.91
CA GLU A 98 35.32 21.21 18.22
C GLU A 98 35.14 20.66 16.81
N ALA A 99 36.23 20.54 16.04
CA ALA A 99 36.18 19.95 14.69
C ALA A 99 35.69 18.50 14.72
N ASP A 100 36.19 17.68 15.65
CA ASP A 100 35.75 16.29 15.82
C ASP A 100 34.28 16.20 16.25
N ALA A 101 33.82 17.12 17.11
CA ALA A 101 32.41 17.21 17.50
C ALA A 101 31.51 17.56 16.31
N LEU A 102 31.92 18.53 15.48
CA LEU A 102 31.19 18.91 14.26
C LEU A 102 31.15 17.77 13.24
N ILE A 103 32.26 17.06 13.04
CA ILE A 103 32.32 15.90 12.14
C ILE A 103 31.40 14.78 12.64
N THR A 104 31.38 14.55 13.96
CA THR A 104 30.51 13.53 14.55
C THR A 104 29.04 13.91 14.40
N ALA A 105 28.68 15.15 14.72
CA ALA A 105 27.32 15.65 14.55
C ALA A 105 26.84 15.57 13.09
N ALA A 106 27.70 15.95 12.13
CA ALA A 106 27.37 15.87 10.70
C ALA A 106 27.19 14.42 10.23
N LYS A 107 27.98 13.47 10.76
CA LYS A 107 27.80 12.03 10.45
C LYS A 107 26.50 11.50 11.01
N ASP A 108 26.17 11.85 12.26
CA ASP A 108 24.93 11.42 12.90
C ASP A 108 23.70 11.98 12.17
N GLU A 109 23.77 13.22 11.68
CA GLU A 109 22.71 13.83 10.86
C GLU A 109 22.55 13.11 9.51
N VAL A 110 23.64 12.85 8.79
CA VAL A 110 23.60 12.09 7.53
C VAL A 110 23.05 10.68 7.74
N ASP A 111 23.44 10.00 8.82
CA ASP A 111 22.93 8.67 9.13
C ASP A 111 21.44 8.70 9.51
N ALA A 112 20.99 9.74 10.23
CA ALA A 112 19.58 9.94 10.51
C ALA A 112 18.77 10.20 9.23
N GLU A 113 19.24 11.08 8.34
CA GLU A 113 18.61 11.34 7.05
C GLU A 113 18.59 10.11 6.15
N ARG A 114 19.64 9.28 6.16
CA ARG A 114 19.66 8.02 5.42
C ARG A 114 18.59 7.07 5.91
N ARG A 115 18.43 6.91 7.23
CA ARG A 115 17.38 6.07 7.81
C ARG A 115 15.99 6.57 7.43
N THR A 116 15.73 7.87 7.55
CA THR A 116 14.42 8.42 7.16
C THR A 116 14.15 8.25 5.67
N HIS A 117 15.16 8.41 4.82
CA HIS A 117 15.03 8.15 3.39
C HIS A 117 14.75 6.67 3.08
N GLU A 118 15.46 5.74 3.73
CA GLU A 118 15.22 4.30 3.61
C GLU A 118 13.81 3.92 4.05
N ASP A 119 13.32 4.48 5.17
CA ASP A 119 11.95 4.28 5.66
C ASP A 119 10.91 4.79 4.65
N VAL A 120 11.10 5.99 4.11
CA VAL A 120 10.21 6.56 3.09
C VAL A 120 10.20 5.71 1.81
N LEU A 121 11.36 5.20 1.38
CA LEU A 121 11.43 4.29 0.23
C LEU A 121 10.70 2.98 0.50
N ALA A 122 10.86 2.40 1.70
CA ALA A 122 10.16 1.18 2.09
C ALA A 122 8.63 1.40 2.08
N ASP A 123 8.16 2.52 2.63
CA ASP A 123 6.75 2.91 2.61
C ASP A 123 6.20 3.10 1.19
N LEU A 124 6.97 3.73 0.30
CA LEU A 124 6.57 3.91 -1.10
C LEU A 124 6.49 2.58 -1.85
N VAL A 125 7.42 1.66 -1.60
CA VAL A 125 7.37 0.31 -2.17
C VAL A 125 6.16 -0.45 -1.62
N ALA A 126 5.88 -0.37 -0.31
CA ALA A 126 4.71 -1.00 0.29
C ALA A 126 3.40 -0.44 -0.30
N LYS A 127 3.27 0.89 -0.44
CA LYS A 127 2.10 1.52 -1.07
C LYS A 127 1.95 1.13 -2.53
N ARG A 128 3.05 1.11 -3.30
CA ARG A 128 3.02 0.70 -4.71
C ARG A 128 2.56 -0.75 -4.85
N THR A 129 3.12 -1.65 -4.05
CA THR A 129 2.78 -3.09 -4.11
C THR A 129 1.32 -3.33 -3.73
N ALA A 130 0.83 -2.69 -2.66
CA ALA A 130 -0.58 -2.71 -2.28
C ALA A 130 -1.49 -2.20 -3.43
N LEU A 131 -1.19 -1.04 -3.99
CA LEU A 131 -1.97 -0.46 -5.09
C LEU A 131 -1.97 -1.36 -6.33
N THR A 132 -0.84 -1.96 -6.68
CA THR A 132 -0.78 -2.91 -7.80
C THR A 132 -1.60 -4.18 -7.54
N ALA A 133 -1.64 -4.67 -6.29
CA ALA A 133 -2.44 -5.82 -5.93
C ALA A 133 -3.95 -5.50 -6.01
N GLU A 134 -4.35 -4.32 -5.52
CA GLU A 134 -5.73 -3.83 -5.63
C GLU A 134 -6.15 -3.63 -7.10
N TYR A 135 -5.27 -3.05 -7.93
CA TYR A 135 -5.52 -2.89 -9.36
C TYR A 135 -5.71 -4.25 -10.06
N GLU A 136 -4.84 -5.22 -9.80
CA GLU A 136 -4.95 -6.54 -10.40
C GLU A 136 -6.21 -7.29 -9.90
N ALA A 137 -6.59 -7.12 -8.63
CA ALA A 137 -7.81 -7.69 -8.07
C ALA A 137 -9.07 -7.11 -8.73
N THR A 138 -9.17 -5.77 -8.77
CA THR A 138 -10.30 -5.06 -9.39
C THR A 138 -10.41 -5.34 -10.89
N LYS A 139 -9.27 -5.42 -11.60
CA LYS A 139 -9.24 -5.80 -13.01
C LYS A 139 -9.79 -7.22 -13.22
N LYS A 140 -9.39 -8.18 -12.41
CA LYS A 140 -9.92 -9.56 -12.48
C LYS A 140 -11.42 -9.63 -12.20
N GLU A 141 -11.90 -8.83 -11.25
CA GLU A 141 -13.33 -8.74 -10.94
C GLU A 141 -14.12 -8.18 -12.13
N LEU A 142 -13.65 -7.08 -12.72
CA LEU A 142 -14.26 -6.48 -13.91
C LEU A 142 -14.23 -7.43 -15.12
N ASP A 143 -13.10 -8.11 -15.37
CA ASP A 143 -13.00 -9.09 -16.45
C ASP A 143 -13.98 -10.25 -16.25
N ALA A 144 -14.15 -10.71 -15.01
CA ALA A 144 -15.13 -11.75 -14.67
C ALA A 144 -16.58 -11.26 -14.85
N GLU A 145 -16.89 -10.02 -14.49
CA GLU A 145 -18.21 -9.42 -14.69
C GLU A 145 -18.51 -9.25 -16.19
N LEU A 146 -17.56 -8.73 -16.98
CA LEU A 146 -17.69 -8.63 -18.42
C LEU A 146 -17.88 -10.00 -19.08
N ALA A 147 -17.17 -11.03 -18.62
CA ALA A 147 -17.35 -12.40 -19.10
C ALA A 147 -18.76 -12.93 -18.78
N ARG A 148 -19.29 -12.67 -17.57
CA ARG A 148 -20.66 -13.03 -17.18
C ARG A 148 -21.69 -12.31 -18.03
N MET A 149 -21.56 -11.00 -18.23
CA MET A 149 -22.48 -10.24 -19.07
C MET A 149 -22.48 -10.75 -20.51
N ARG A 150 -21.30 -11.01 -21.09
CA ARG A 150 -21.19 -11.59 -22.44
C ARG A 150 -21.80 -12.97 -22.55
N ALA A 151 -21.66 -13.80 -21.51
CA ALA A 151 -22.28 -15.12 -21.49
C ALA A 151 -23.82 -15.00 -21.42
N ALA A 152 -24.33 -14.13 -20.55
CA ALA A 152 -25.77 -13.87 -20.43
C ALA A 152 -26.37 -13.36 -21.73
N THR A 153 -25.77 -12.34 -22.35
CA THR A 153 -26.27 -11.81 -23.63
C THR A 153 -26.18 -12.82 -24.76
N ARG A 154 -25.17 -13.70 -24.76
CA ARG A 154 -25.07 -14.78 -25.74
C ARG A 154 -26.20 -15.79 -25.57
N THR A 155 -26.52 -16.18 -24.34
CA THR A 155 -27.67 -17.05 -24.07
C THR A 155 -28.98 -16.40 -24.53
N GLU A 156 -29.21 -15.12 -24.20
CA GLU A 156 -30.40 -14.39 -24.63
C GLU A 156 -30.52 -14.32 -26.16
N ILE A 157 -29.41 -14.10 -26.88
CA ILE A 157 -29.39 -14.11 -28.34
C ILE A 157 -29.69 -15.50 -28.90
N GLU A 158 -29.11 -16.55 -28.31
CA GLU A 158 -29.34 -17.93 -28.72
C GLU A 158 -30.81 -18.34 -28.50
N GLU A 159 -31.41 -17.98 -27.36
CA GLU A 159 -32.83 -18.19 -27.08
C GLU A 159 -33.72 -17.44 -28.08
N ALA A 160 -33.51 -16.12 -28.26
CA ALA A 160 -34.28 -15.33 -29.22
C ALA A 160 -34.17 -15.85 -30.66
N SER A 161 -32.99 -16.37 -31.04
CA SER A 161 -32.78 -16.96 -32.36
C SER A 161 -33.51 -18.29 -32.52
N GLN A 162 -33.58 -19.10 -31.47
CA GLN A 162 -34.33 -20.36 -31.47
C GLN A 162 -35.83 -20.08 -31.57
N ASP A 163 -36.34 -19.13 -30.79
CA ASP A 163 -37.76 -18.74 -30.81
C ASP A 163 -38.15 -18.23 -32.20
N ALA A 164 -37.37 -17.31 -32.79
CA ALA A 164 -37.61 -16.81 -34.13
C ALA A 164 -37.57 -17.91 -35.20
N GLN A 165 -36.70 -18.91 -35.04
CA GLN A 165 -36.63 -20.05 -35.95
C GLN A 165 -37.87 -20.95 -35.80
N GLN A 166 -38.34 -21.20 -34.58
CA GLN A 166 -39.56 -21.98 -34.34
C GLN A 166 -40.79 -21.29 -34.92
N GLU A 167 -40.95 -19.98 -34.69
CA GLU A 167 -42.04 -19.18 -35.27
C GLU A 167 -42.02 -19.24 -36.80
N ARG A 168 -40.83 -19.10 -37.40
CA ARG A 168 -40.68 -19.23 -38.85
C ARG A 168 -41.09 -20.61 -39.36
N GLU A 169 -40.68 -21.68 -38.67
CA GLU A 169 -41.04 -23.05 -39.05
C GLU A 169 -42.54 -23.31 -38.94
N GLN A 170 -43.18 -22.79 -37.89
CA GLN A 170 -44.64 -22.86 -37.74
C GLN A 170 -45.35 -22.13 -38.87
N LEU A 171 -44.97 -20.87 -39.16
CA LEU A 171 -45.56 -20.10 -40.26
C LEU A 171 -45.37 -20.78 -41.62
N LEU A 172 -44.21 -21.41 -41.85
CA LEU A 172 -43.97 -22.17 -43.08
C LEU A 172 -44.80 -23.45 -43.15
N ALA A 173 -45.04 -24.13 -42.03
CA ALA A 173 -45.90 -25.31 -41.96
C ALA A 173 -47.37 -24.92 -42.25
N ASP A 174 -47.86 -23.86 -41.61
CA ASP A 174 -49.21 -23.34 -41.81
C ASP A 174 -49.44 -22.91 -43.26
N ALA A 175 -48.50 -22.13 -43.84
CA ALA A 175 -48.59 -21.69 -45.23
C ALA A 175 -48.58 -22.87 -46.22
N LYS A 176 -47.84 -23.95 -45.93
CA LYS A 176 -47.86 -25.17 -46.75
C LYS A 176 -49.21 -25.89 -46.65
N GLN A 177 -49.73 -26.04 -45.44
CA GLN A 177 -51.04 -26.67 -45.23
C GLN A 177 -52.15 -25.92 -45.95
N GLU A 178 -52.13 -24.59 -45.89
CA GLU A 178 -53.09 -23.75 -46.61
C GLU A 178 -52.93 -23.88 -48.13
N ALA A 179 -51.69 -23.89 -48.65
CA ALA A 179 -51.43 -24.11 -50.07
C ALA A 179 -51.92 -25.49 -50.55
N ASP A 180 -51.69 -26.54 -49.77
CA ASP A 180 -52.16 -27.89 -50.07
C ASP A 180 -53.69 -27.97 -50.05
N TYR A 181 -54.33 -27.31 -49.09
CA TYR A 181 -55.79 -27.20 -49.02
C TYR A 181 -56.38 -26.54 -50.27
N TYR A 182 -55.85 -25.38 -50.68
CA TYR A 182 -56.32 -24.73 -51.91
C TYR A 182 -56.02 -25.55 -53.17
N ARG A 183 -54.88 -26.25 -53.20
CA ARG A 183 -54.54 -27.16 -54.30
C ARG A 183 -55.54 -28.29 -54.41
N GLU A 184 -55.92 -28.92 -53.31
CA GLU A 184 -56.96 -29.95 -53.27
C GLU A 184 -58.32 -29.41 -53.70
N GLN A 185 -58.71 -28.23 -53.23
CA GLN A 185 -59.96 -27.59 -53.66
C GLN A 185 -59.96 -27.31 -55.17
N ALA A 186 -58.86 -26.78 -55.71
CA ALA A 186 -58.71 -26.55 -57.14
C ALA A 186 -58.81 -27.86 -57.94
N TRP A 187 -58.19 -28.94 -57.46
CA TRP A 187 -58.32 -30.27 -58.06
C TRP A 187 -59.77 -30.76 -58.09
N ARG A 188 -60.50 -30.62 -56.98
CA ARG A 188 -61.92 -30.98 -56.93
C ARG A 188 -62.74 -30.17 -57.92
N ALA A 189 -62.56 -28.85 -57.93
CA ALA A 189 -63.26 -27.97 -58.88
C ALA A 189 -62.97 -28.32 -60.35
N VAL A 190 -61.72 -28.67 -60.68
CA VAL A 190 -61.34 -29.13 -62.02
C VAL A 190 -62.00 -30.47 -62.36
N ASN A 191 -62.03 -31.42 -61.43
CA ASN A 191 -62.70 -32.71 -61.64
C ASN A 191 -64.20 -32.53 -61.83
N ASP A 192 -64.86 -31.73 -60.99
CA ASP A 192 -66.28 -31.41 -61.10
C ASP A 192 -66.59 -30.73 -62.45
N ALA A 193 -65.74 -29.79 -62.89
CA ALA A 193 -65.88 -29.15 -64.20
C ALA A 193 -65.67 -30.13 -65.36
N ASN A 194 -64.75 -31.09 -65.23
CA ASN A 194 -64.56 -32.15 -66.20
C ASN A 194 -65.78 -33.09 -66.27
N GLU A 195 -66.36 -33.47 -65.13
CA GLU A 195 -67.59 -34.27 -65.09
C GLU A 195 -68.77 -33.54 -65.74
N GLN A 196 -68.95 -32.25 -65.44
CA GLN A 196 -69.95 -31.39 -66.08
C GLN A 196 -69.74 -31.36 -67.60
N ARG A 197 -68.49 -31.20 -68.06
CA ARG A 197 -68.14 -31.23 -69.48
C ARG A 197 -68.49 -32.57 -70.12
N ILE A 198 -68.21 -33.69 -69.47
CA ILE A 198 -68.59 -35.03 -69.97
C ILE A 198 -70.11 -35.12 -70.10
N LYS A 199 -70.87 -34.71 -69.09
CA LYS A 199 -72.36 -34.72 -69.14
C LYS A 199 -72.90 -33.87 -70.29
N VAL A 200 -72.36 -32.68 -70.50
CA VAL A 200 -72.75 -31.81 -71.63
C VAL A 200 -72.41 -32.45 -72.97
N LEU A 201 -71.22 -33.05 -73.10
CA LEU A 201 -70.84 -33.78 -74.31
C LEU A 201 -71.75 -34.98 -74.58
N GLU A 202 -72.14 -35.73 -73.55
CA GLU A 202 -73.11 -36.83 -73.66
C GLU A 202 -74.50 -36.32 -74.10
N GLN A 203 -74.98 -35.22 -73.53
CA GLN A 203 -76.23 -34.58 -73.95
C GLN A 203 -76.18 -34.12 -75.42
N LEU A 204 -75.07 -33.49 -75.82
CA LEU A 204 -74.87 -33.06 -77.22
C LEU A 204 -74.80 -34.25 -78.18
N MET A 205 -74.18 -35.36 -77.79
CA MET A 205 -74.23 -36.60 -78.58
C MET A 205 -75.65 -37.17 -78.68
N GLY A 206 -76.45 -37.07 -77.61
CA GLY A 206 -77.87 -37.41 -77.64
C GLY A 206 -78.64 -36.58 -78.66
N VAL A 207 -78.52 -35.24 -78.58
CA VAL A 207 -79.14 -34.31 -79.54
C VAL A 207 -78.66 -34.59 -80.97
N TYR A 208 -77.38 -34.88 -81.17
CA TYR A 208 -76.84 -35.24 -82.48
C TYR A 208 -77.51 -36.50 -83.04
N ARG A 209 -77.69 -37.55 -82.22
CA ARG A 209 -78.41 -38.78 -82.61
C ARG A 209 -79.89 -38.51 -82.92
N ASP A 210 -80.54 -37.68 -82.11
CA ASP A 210 -81.94 -37.32 -82.34
C ASP A 210 -82.10 -36.54 -83.65
N LEU A 211 -81.15 -35.63 -83.95
CA LEU A 211 -81.09 -34.89 -85.21
C LEU A 211 -80.72 -35.76 -86.41
N GLU A 212 -80.04 -36.90 -86.23
CA GLU A 212 -79.68 -37.82 -87.32
C GLU A 212 -80.93 -38.44 -87.99
N ALA A 213 -82.01 -38.63 -87.23
CA ALA A 213 -83.29 -39.13 -87.74
C ALA A 213 -84.15 -38.03 -88.41
N VAL A 214 -83.89 -36.74 -88.14
CA VAL A 214 -84.71 -35.62 -88.61
C VAL A 214 -84.68 -35.44 -90.14
N PRO A 215 -83.55 -35.58 -90.86
CA PRO A 215 -83.54 -35.52 -92.33
C PRO A 215 -84.46 -36.56 -92.96
N ALA A 216 -84.40 -37.82 -92.50
CA ALA A 216 -85.27 -38.88 -93.01
C ALA A 216 -86.75 -38.62 -92.65
N ALA A 217 -87.03 -38.12 -91.44
CA ALA A 217 -88.38 -37.74 -91.03
C ALA A 217 -88.94 -36.55 -91.83
N LEU A 218 -88.13 -35.53 -92.11
CA LEU A 218 -88.49 -34.39 -92.95
C LEU A 218 -88.68 -34.82 -94.41
N GLU A 219 -87.84 -35.71 -94.93
CA GLU A 219 -87.96 -36.25 -96.28
C GLU A 219 -89.23 -37.12 -96.42
N SER A 220 -89.58 -37.91 -95.40
CA SER A 220 -90.86 -38.63 -95.30
C SER A 220 -92.06 -37.66 -95.28
N ALA A 221 -92.03 -36.63 -94.43
CA ALA A 221 -93.10 -35.63 -94.36
C ALA A 221 -93.22 -34.82 -95.68
N TYR A 222 -92.11 -34.56 -96.36
CA TYR A 222 -92.09 -33.91 -97.66
C TYR A 222 -92.70 -34.82 -98.76
N GLN A 223 -92.43 -36.13 -98.71
CA GLN A 223 -93.08 -37.10 -99.59
C GLN A 223 -94.58 -37.23 -99.30
N GLU A 224 -95.01 -37.24 -98.03
CA GLU A 224 -96.44 -37.23 -97.68
C GLU A 224 -97.15 -35.95 -98.16
N ALA A 225 -96.55 -34.77 -97.97
CA ALA A 225 -97.10 -33.50 -98.48
C ALA A 225 -97.15 -33.45 -100.02
N LYS A 226 -96.16 -34.05 -100.68
CA LYS A 226 -96.13 -34.20 -102.14
C LYS A 226 -97.19 -35.20 -102.64
N ASN A 227 -97.46 -36.26 -101.88
CA ASN A 227 -98.52 -37.22 -102.18
C ASN A 227 -99.93 -36.69 -101.88
N ALA A 228 -100.08 -35.71 -100.98
CA ALA A 228 -101.33 -35.00 -100.72
C ALA A 228 -101.67 -33.93 -101.79
N THR A 229 -100.70 -33.55 -102.62
CA THR A 229 -100.86 -32.46 -103.60
C THR A 229 -100.76 -32.99 -105.03
N GLN A 230 -101.74 -33.82 -105.47
CA GLN A 230 -102.37 -33.81 -106.81
C GLN A 230 -103.39 -34.98 -107.03
N PRO A 231 -104.44 -34.82 -107.87
CA PRO A 231 -105.85 -34.70 -107.44
C PRO A 231 -106.87 -35.62 -108.17
N SER A 232 -108.16 -35.65 -107.74
CA SER A 232 -109.31 -35.80 -108.65
C SER A 232 -110.64 -35.33 -108.00
N VAL A 233 -111.28 -34.25 -108.47
CA VAL A 233 -112.42 -34.19 -109.43
C VAL A 233 -113.81 -34.52 -108.83
N ALA A 234 -114.67 -33.49 -108.84
CA ALA A 234 -116.13 -33.43 -109.05
C ALA A 234 -117.15 -34.26 -108.21
N ALA A 235 -118.08 -33.48 -107.61
CA ALA A 235 -119.57 -33.61 -107.57
C ALA A 235 -120.19 -34.85 -106.88
N SER A 236 -121.20 -34.73 -105.99
CA SER A 236 -122.51 -34.08 -106.26
C SER A 236 -123.40 -33.85 -105.01
N LEU A 237 -124.25 -32.81 -105.08
CA LEU A 237 -125.67 -32.67 -104.63
C LEU A 237 -126.05 -32.77 -103.12
N ASP A 238 -126.25 -31.62 -102.44
CA ASP A 238 -127.52 -30.86 -102.30
C ASP A 238 -127.19 -29.39 -101.92
#